data_AF-A0A4S1CLL7-F1
#
_entry.id   AF-A0A4S1CLL7-F1
#
_cell.length_a   1.000
_cell.length_b   1.000
_cell.length_c   1.000
_cell.angle_alpha   90.00
_cell.angle_beta   90.00
_cell.angle_gamma   90.00
#
_symmetry.space_group_name_H-M   'P 1'
#
loop_
_entity.id
_entity.type
_entity.pdbx_description
1 polymer ?
#
loop_
_entity_poly.entity_id
_entity_poly.type
_entity_poly.pdbx_seq_one_letter_code
_entity_poly.pdbx_strand_id
1 'polypeptide(L)'
;MHIQAEENAIEPVRLFRINTGSCNGCDVELAVTSAVTEFDVEQLGCRYTEAAREADIVLITGPLTVRAREEVLRLYAETLQDKVTVAVGVCPVSGGVFRDSYAVDGPLERHLPVDVNIPGCPPRPQALLAGIAEALELRRVRRDGGTPTRRAVPVDNFPVRGRLSYDAGSCVDCRICRHVCAAGAIRFEEGENGVSLTLWHNSCVFCGLCSHYCPTGALSVTGDWRLDHPAADAFRQVERGEVPYAPCVGCGEPIVPAAPQLLHAAFRRPNPDIERLKSLCPACRQQMSIGVPRR
;
A
#
# COMPACT_ATOMS: atom_id res chain seq x y z
N MET A 1 -44.02 33.65 9.69
CA MET A 1 -43.30 32.85 10.71
C MET A 1 -42.07 32.30 10.02
N HIS A 2 -40.98 33.07 10.00
CA HIS A 2 -39.70 32.66 9.43
C HIS A 2 -39.09 31.65 10.40
N ILE A 3 -39.11 30.37 10.03
CA ILE A 3 -38.32 29.36 10.72
C ILE A 3 -36.89 29.53 10.20
N GLN A 4 -36.06 30.24 10.98
CA GLN A 4 -34.62 30.19 10.81
C GLN A 4 -34.20 28.77 11.16
N ALA A 5 -33.87 27.97 10.15
CA ALA A 5 -33.08 26.77 10.35
C ALA A 5 -31.65 27.23 10.65
N GLU A 6 -31.33 27.43 11.92
CA GLU A 6 -29.95 27.34 12.38
C GLU A 6 -29.53 25.87 12.27
N GLU A 7 -29.16 25.47 11.04
CA GLU A 7 -28.30 24.30 10.87
C GLU A 7 -26.99 24.63 11.58
N ASN A 8 -26.70 23.93 12.67
CA ASN A 8 -25.36 23.85 13.24
C ASN A 8 -24.43 23.28 12.17
N ALA A 9 -23.97 24.11 11.25
CA ALA A 9 -23.03 23.75 10.22
C ALA A 9 -21.71 23.42 10.92
N ILE A 10 -21.42 22.12 11.04
CA ILE A 10 -20.12 21.65 11.50
C ILE A 10 -19.09 22.20 10.53
N GLU A 11 -18.21 23.08 11.02
CA GLU A 11 -17.16 23.68 10.20
C GLU A 11 -16.28 22.57 9.60
N PRO A 12 -16.05 22.59 8.26
CA PRO A 12 -15.34 21.50 7.61
C PRO A 12 -13.89 21.45 8.06
N VAL A 13 -13.35 20.24 8.17
CA VAL A 13 -11.93 20.03 8.47
C VAL A 13 -11.10 20.42 7.25
N ARG A 14 -10.12 21.31 7.44
CA ARG A 14 -9.34 21.87 6.33
C ARG A 14 -8.09 21.05 6.05
N LEU A 15 -7.98 20.58 4.82
CA LEU A 15 -6.84 19.81 4.31
C LEU A 15 -5.88 20.75 3.58
N PHE A 16 -4.61 20.74 3.94
CA PHE A 16 -3.57 21.50 3.25
C PHE A 16 -2.48 20.57 2.74
N ARG A 17 -2.13 20.69 1.46
CA ARG A 17 -1.14 19.82 0.81
C ARG A 17 0.22 20.52 0.70
N ILE A 18 1.28 19.84 1.12
CA ILE A 18 2.67 20.26 0.95
C ILE A 18 3.39 19.29 0.00
N ASN A 19 3.97 19.84 -1.07
CA ASN A 19 4.84 19.10 -1.98
C ASN A 19 6.30 19.22 -1.54
N THR A 20 6.97 18.10 -1.32
CA THR A 20 8.38 18.06 -0.86
C THR A 20 9.36 17.60 -1.94
N GLY A 21 8.94 17.58 -3.21
CA GLY A 21 9.69 17.04 -4.36
C GLY A 21 9.02 15.83 -5.02
N SER A 22 7.68 15.78 -4.97
CA SER A 22 6.82 14.77 -5.58
C SER A 22 6.92 14.75 -7.11
N CYS A 23 6.72 13.58 -7.71
CA CYS A 23 6.56 13.39 -9.15
C CYS A 23 5.14 13.73 -9.66
N ASN A 24 4.32 14.41 -8.84
CA ASN A 24 2.92 14.74 -9.07
C ASN A 24 1.93 13.58 -9.11
N GLY A 25 2.37 12.32 -9.12
CA GLY A 25 1.47 11.16 -9.13
C GLY A 25 0.49 11.13 -7.95
N CYS A 26 0.98 11.34 -6.72
CA CYS A 26 0.10 11.40 -5.54
C CYS A 26 -0.80 12.64 -5.56
N ASP A 27 -0.37 13.71 -6.22
CA ASP A 27 -1.08 14.98 -6.23
C ASP A 27 -2.25 14.95 -7.22
N VAL A 28 -2.11 14.20 -8.31
CA VAL A 28 -3.22 13.86 -9.21
C VAL A 28 -4.29 13.05 -8.46
N GLU A 29 -3.88 12.05 -7.68
CA GLU A 29 -4.83 11.25 -6.89
C GLU A 29 -5.52 12.08 -5.79
N LEU A 30 -4.82 13.04 -5.17
CA LEU A 30 -5.44 14.01 -4.26
C LEU A 30 -6.42 14.95 -4.97
N ALA A 31 -6.12 15.37 -6.21
CA ALA A 31 -7.05 16.15 -7.02
C ALA A 31 -8.32 15.35 -7.35
N VAL A 32 -8.20 14.04 -7.60
CA VAL A 32 -9.36 13.14 -7.77
C VAL A 32 -10.25 13.19 -6.53
N THR A 33 -9.70 13.22 -5.31
CA THR A 33 -10.52 13.32 -4.10
C THR A 33 -11.19 14.69 -3.90
N SER A 34 -10.91 15.68 -4.75
CA SER A 34 -11.59 16.99 -4.73
C SER A 34 -12.53 17.22 -5.91
N ALA A 35 -12.34 16.50 -7.02
CA ALA A 35 -12.97 16.81 -8.30
C ALA A 35 -13.89 15.70 -8.82
N VAL A 36 -13.79 14.49 -8.25
CA VAL A 36 -14.57 13.33 -8.67
C VAL A 36 -15.56 12.95 -7.58
N THR A 37 -16.85 13.04 -7.87
CA THR A 37 -17.95 12.86 -6.92
C THR A 37 -17.86 11.54 -6.16
N GLU A 38 -17.48 10.43 -6.81
CA GLU A 38 -17.37 9.11 -6.18
C GLU A 38 -16.27 9.04 -5.11
N PHE A 39 -15.28 9.93 -5.18
CA PHE A 39 -14.14 9.97 -4.26
C PHE A 39 -14.04 11.29 -3.51
N ASP A 40 -15.10 12.09 -3.50
CA ASP A 40 -15.08 13.43 -2.93
C ASP A 40 -14.89 13.40 -1.41
N VAL A 41 -13.83 14.08 -0.97
CA VAL A 41 -13.45 14.25 0.43
C VAL A 41 -14.45 15.09 1.23
N GLU A 42 -15.30 15.89 0.58
CA GLU A 42 -16.40 16.62 1.23
C GLU A 42 -17.41 15.66 1.89
N GLN A 43 -17.53 14.42 1.40
CA GLN A 43 -18.35 13.38 2.03
C GLN A 43 -17.85 13.00 3.43
N LEU A 44 -16.58 13.27 3.74
CA LEU A 44 -15.98 13.07 5.06
C LEU A 44 -16.06 14.34 5.94
N GLY A 45 -16.72 15.40 5.47
CA GLY A 45 -16.76 16.70 6.16
C GLY A 45 -15.42 17.46 6.08
N CYS A 46 -14.64 17.20 5.03
CA CYS A 46 -13.34 17.83 4.80
C CYS A 46 -13.38 18.75 3.58
N ARG A 47 -12.52 19.75 3.52
CA ARG A 47 -12.32 20.57 2.33
C ARG A 47 -10.86 20.98 2.19
N TYR A 48 -10.36 21.12 0.97
CA TYR A 48 -9.02 21.66 0.74
C TYR A 48 -8.96 23.17 1.04
N THR A 49 -7.88 23.61 1.67
CA THR A 49 -7.56 25.03 1.87
C THR A 49 -6.28 25.41 1.15
N GLU A 50 -6.18 26.67 0.72
CA GLU A 50 -4.95 27.26 0.17
C GLU A 50 -4.10 27.94 1.26
N ALA A 51 -4.63 28.12 2.47
CA ALA A 51 -3.96 28.80 3.56
C ALA A 51 -3.36 27.80 4.55
N ALA A 52 -2.02 27.71 4.61
CA ALA A 52 -1.32 26.81 5.52
C ALA A 52 -1.71 27.02 7.00
N ARG A 53 -1.86 28.29 7.42
CA ARG A 53 -2.27 28.68 8.79
C ARG A 53 -3.65 28.16 9.20
N GLU A 54 -4.44 27.71 8.23
CA GLU A 54 -5.79 27.19 8.40
C GLU A 54 -5.82 25.65 8.34
N ALA A 55 -4.68 24.97 8.20
CA ALA A 55 -4.67 23.53 8.04
C ALA A 55 -4.97 22.78 9.35
N ASP A 56 -6.08 22.02 9.37
CA ASP A 56 -6.38 21.04 10.43
C ASP A 56 -5.63 19.72 10.20
N ILE A 57 -5.46 19.34 8.93
CA ILE A 57 -4.72 18.16 8.50
C ILE A 57 -3.76 18.59 7.40
N VAL A 58 -2.49 18.20 7.53
CA VAL A 58 -1.43 18.47 6.55
C VAL A 58 -1.10 17.19 5.79
N LEU A 59 -1.32 17.19 4.49
CA LEU A 59 -1.02 16.09 3.57
C LEU A 59 0.35 16.35 2.91
N ILE A 60 1.32 15.49 3.14
CA ILE A 60 2.70 15.68 2.64
C ILE A 60 3.02 14.64 1.57
N THR A 61 3.34 15.11 0.36
CA THR A 61 3.75 14.26 -0.76
C THR A 61 5.22 14.44 -1.10
N GLY A 62 5.83 13.41 -1.72
CA GLY A 62 7.23 13.44 -2.18
C GLY A 62 8.27 13.00 -1.14
N PRO A 63 9.53 12.77 -1.56
CA PRO A 63 10.55 12.15 -0.72
C PRO A 63 11.29 13.09 0.24
N LEU A 64 10.91 14.37 0.34
CA LEU A 64 11.69 15.46 0.94
C LEU A 64 13.07 15.65 0.30
N THR A 65 13.15 16.54 -0.68
CA THR A 65 14.42 16.90 -1.31
C THR A 65 15.24 17.85 -0.44
N VAL A 66 16.58 17.74 -0.52
CA VAL A 66 17.52 18.64 0.19
C VAL A 66 17.21 20.11 -0.09
N ARG A 67 16.81 20.43 -1.33
CA ARG A 67 16.46 21.79 -1.77
C ARG A 67 15.14 22.30 -1.18
N ALA A 68 14.13 21.43 -1.04
CA ALA A 68 12.83 21.82 -0.53
C ALA A 68 12.78 21.87 1.01
N ARG A 69 13.69 21.18 1.70
CA ARG A 69 13.64 20.96 3.15
C ARG A 69 13.38 22.22 3.96
N GLU A 70 14.18 23.27 3.76
CA GLU A 70 14.05 24.47 4.59
C GLU A 70 12.70 25.17 4.41
N GLU A 71 12.22 25.30 3.18
CA GLU A 71 10.92 25.92 2.90
C GLU A 71 9.76 25.08 3.39
N VAL A 72 9.85 23.74 3.27
CA VAL A 72 8.85 22.82 3.81
C VAL A 72 8.73 22.95 5.32
N LEU A 73 9.86 23.04 6.03
CA LEU A 73 9.87 23.21 7.48
C LEU A 73 9.31 24.57 7.90
N ARG A 74 9.66 25.64 7.17
CA ARG A 74 9.09 26.98 7.39
C ARG A 74 7.56 26.96 7.22
N LEU A 75 7.09 26.48 6.07
CA LEU A 75 5.66 26.39 5.77
C LEU A 75 4.90 25.52 6.77
N TYR A 76 5.47 24.37 7.16
CA TYR A 76 4.86 23.49 8.14
C TYR A 76 4.78 24.16 9.53
N ALA A 77 5.74 24.99 9.91
CA ALA A 77 5.69 25.73 11.17
C ALA A 77 4.58 26.80 11.21
N GLU A 78 4.16 27.32 10.05
CA GLU A 78 3.05 28.29 9.93
C GLU A 78 1.65 27.67 10.11
N THR A 79 1.55 26.33 10.04
CA THR A 79 0.29 25.60 10.21
C THR A 79 -0.10 25.47 11.69
N LEU A 80 -1.36 25.09 11.97
CA LEU A 80 -1.88 24.92 13.34
C LEU A 80 -1.02 23.96 14.17
N GLN A 81 -0.87 24.24 15.47
CA GLN A 81 0.00 23.45 16.35
C GLN A 81 -0.56 22.04 16.62
N ASP A 82 -1.88 21.88 16.67
CA ASP A 82 -2.59 20.63 16.98
C ASP A 82 -3.03 19.82 15.74
N LYS A 83 -2.48 20.17 14.57
CA LYS A 83 -2.73 19.49 13.30
C LYS A 83 -2.43 17.98 13.32
N VAL A 84 -3.03 17.25 12.39
CA VAL A 84 -2.66 15.87 12.07
C VAL A 84 -1.81 15.84 10.79
N THR A 85 -0.68 15.15 10.83
CA THR A 85 0.25 15.07 9.69
C THR A 85 0.16 13.73 8.99
N VAL A 86 -0.10 13.74 7.69
CA VAL A 86 -0.31 12.55 6.88
C VAL A 86 0.75 12.48 5.79
N ALA A 87 1.55 11.41 5.77
CA ALA A 87 2.46 11.11 4.68
C ALA A 87 1.70 10.37 3.57
N VAL A 88 1.67 10.97 2.38
CA VAL A 88 0.92 10.45 1.23
C VAL A 88 1.88 9.87 0.19
N GLY A 89 1.78 8.55 0.01
CA GLY A 89 2.62 7.76 -0.87
C GLY A 89 3.86 7.18 -0.19
N VAL A 90 4.56 6.29 -0.91
CA VAL A 90 5.74 5.59 -0.40
C VAL A 90 6.97 6.50 -0.24
N CYS A 91 7.06 7.57 -1.03
CA CYS A 91 8.19 8.50 -1.03
C CYS A 91 8.40 9.24 0.31
N PRO A 92 7.41 9.93 0.90
CA PRO A 92 7.62 10.64 2.17
C PRO A 92 7.96 9.68 3.32
N VAL A 93 7.39 8.49 3.28
CA VAL A 93 7.54 7.45 4.29
C VAL A 93 8.95 6.84 4.30
N SER A 94 9.57 6.69 3.12
CA SER A 94 10.69 5.76 2.97
C SER A 94 11.80 6.24 2.02
N GLY A 95 11.64 7.42 1.41
CA GLY A 95 12.42 7.88 0.26
C GLY A 95 12.01 7.22 -1.07
N GLY A 96 11.21 6.15 -1.03
CA GLY A 96 10.79 5.39 -2.21
C GLY A 96 11.99 4.97 -3.08
N VAL A 97 11.84 5.12 -4.40
CA VAL A 97 12.91 4.84 -5.37
C VAL A 97 14.13 5.76 -5.23
N PHE A 98 13.99 6.87 -4.51
CA PHE A 98 15.04 7.86 -4.28
C PHE A 98 15.73 7.70 -2.92
N ARG A 99 15.42 6.65 -2.15
CA ARG A 99 16.09 6.33 -0.90
C ARG A 99 17.62 6.35 -1.08
N ASP A 100 18.33 6.99 -0.15
CA ASP A 100 19.79 7.15 -0.14
C ASP A 100 20.37 7.91 -1.36
N SER A 101 19.53 8.58 -2.14
CA SER A 101 19.98 9.52 -3.16
C SER A 101 20.55 10.79 -2.52
N TYR A 102 21.62 11.33 -3.09
CA TYR A 102 22.24 12.59 -2.63
C TYR A 102 21.27 13.79 -2.62
N ALA A 103 20.18 13.72 -3.39
CA ALA A 103 19.19 14.78 -3.54
C ALA A 103 18.04 14.71 -2.52
N VAL A 104 17.93 13.62 -1.77
CA VAL A 104 16.82 13.33 -0.85
C VAL A 104 17.33 13.34 0.59
N ASP A 105 16.64 14.08 1.45
CA ASP A 105 16.87 14.15 2.89
C ASP A 105 15.66 13.57 3.61
N GLY A 106 15.43 12.26 3.39
CA GLY A 106 14.30 11.53 3.95
C GLY A 106 14.75 10.36 4.84
N PRO A 107 13.81 9.61 5.46
CA PRO A 107 12.36 9.81 5.41
C PRO A 107 11.88 11.06 6.15
N LEU A 108 10.65 11.48 5.84
CA LEU A 108 10.02 12.69 6.37
C LEU A 108 10.01 12.74 7.91
N GLU A 109 9.84 11.58 8.56
CA GLU A 109 9.78 11.43 10.01
C GLU A 109 11.06 11.87 10.75
N ARG A 110 12.21 11.96 10.05
CA ARG A 110 13.44 12.54 10.62
C ARG A 110 13.30 14.04 10.92
N HIS A 111 12.36 14.72 10.27
CA HIS A 111 12.24 16.17 10.30
C HIS A 111 10.88 16.64 10.85
N LEU A 112 9.81 15.89 10.62
CA LEU A 112 8.43 16.26 10.99
C LEU A 112 7.73 15.07 11.64
N PRO A 113 6.83 15.29 12.63
CA PRO A 113 6.02 14.21 13.16
C PRO A 113 5.06 13.71 12.09
N VAL A 114 4.98 12.39 11.90
CA VAL A 114 4.05 11.75 10.95
C VAL A 114 3.05 10.91 11.75
N ASP A 115 1.77 11.24 11.63
CA ASP A 115 0.69 10.63 12.39
C ASP A 115 0.04 9.46 11.63
N VAL A 116 -0.11 9.60 10.31
CA VAL A 116 -0.70 8.60 9.41
C VAL A 116 0.16 8.41 8.17
N ASN A 117 0.35 7.15 7.77
CA ASN A 117 1.01 6.77 6.52
C ASN A 117 -0.02 6.21 5.54
N ILE A 118 -0.15 6.81 4.35
CA ILE A 118 -0.98 6.29 3.24
C ILE A 118 -0.03 5.69 2.19
N PRO A 119 0.24 4.38 2.21
CA PRO A 119 1.17 3.77 1.26
C PRO A 119 0.60 3.72 -0.16
N GLY A 120 1.48 3.90 -1.16
CA GLY A 120 1.12 3.83 -2.58
C GLY A 120 2.11 4.55 -3.48
N CYS A 121 2.10 4.25 -4.78
CA CYS A 121 2.96 4.89 -5.79
C CYS A 121 2.24 5.01 -7.16
N PRO A 122 1.22 5.88 -7.29
CA PRO A 122 0.57 6.62 -6.20
C PRO A 122 -0.49 5.77 -5.45
N PRO A 123 -0.95 6.18 -4.26
CA PRO A 123 -2.05 5.52 -3.57
C PRO A 123 -3.35 5.71 -4.35
N ARG A 124 -4.21 4.67 -4.39
CA ARG A 124 -5.53 4.77 -5.02
C ARG A 124 -6.45 5.73 -4.25
N PRO A 125 -7.47 6.36 -4.87
CA PRO A 125 -8.37 7.28 -4.20
C PRO A 125 -9.06 6.68 -2.96
N GLN A 126 -9.43 5.40 -3.01
CA GLN A 126 -10.04 4.72 -1.87
C GLN A 126 -9.08 4.62 -0.68
N ALA A 127 -7.79 4.42 -0.93
CA ALA A 127 -6.77 4.40 0.12
C ALA A 127 -6.53 5.81 0.70
N LEU A 128 -6.60 6.86 -0.13
CA LEU A 128 -6.56 8.24 0.32
C LEU A 128 -7.72 8.55 1.28
N LEU A 129 -8.95 8.23 0.88
CA LEU A 129 -10.14 8.46 1.72
C LEU A 129 -10.07 7.70 3.04
N ALA A 130 -9.64 6.43 3.02
CA ALA A 130 -9.47 5.64 4.22
C ALA A 130 -8.42 6.24 5.17
N GLY A 131 -7.28 6.68 4.63
CA GLY A 131 -6.23 7.33 5.43
C GLY A 131 -6.62 8.71 5.96
N ILE A 132 -7.40 9.48 5.19
CA ILE A 132 -7.96 10.77 5.65
C ILE A 132 -8.99 10.52 6.76
N ALA A 133 -9.83 9.49 6.64
CA ALA A 133 -10.75 9.09 7.71
C ALA A 133 -10.01 8.69 9.01
N GLU A 134 -8.89 7.96 8.89
CA GLU A 134 -8.02 7.67 10.04
C GLU A 134 -7.44 8.95 10.66
N ALA A 135 -7.00 9.91 9.84
CA ALA A 135 -6.50 11.20 10.31
C ALA A 135 -7.58 12.03 11.03
N LEU A 136 -8.83 11.98 10.54
CA LEU A 136 -9.97 12.64 11.20
C LEU A 136 -10.25 12.07 12.58
N GLU A 137 -10.19 10.75 12.71
CA GLU A 137 -10.39 10.09 14.00
C GLU A 137 -9.27 10.44 14.99
N LEU A 138 -8.01 10.45 14.54
CA LEU A 138 -6.88 10.90 15.36
C LEU A 138 -7.05 12.35 15.83
N ARG A 139 -7.54 13.24 14.96
CA ARG A 139 -7.82 14.63 15.31
C ARG A 139 -8.90 14.73 16.38
N ARG A 140 -9.99 13.95 16.25
CA ARG A 140 -11.07 13.91 17.26
C ARG A 140 -10.54 13.47 18.62
N VAL A 141 -9.78 12.37 18.66
CA VAL A 141 -9.16 11.85 19.89
C VAL A 141 -8.25 12.89 20.55
N ARG A 142 -7.42 13.61 19.77
CA ARG A 142 -6.55 14.69 20.30
C ARG A 142 -7.35 15.83 20.91
N ARG A 143 -8.39 16.28 20.22
CA ARG A 143 -9.25 17.38 20.67
C ARG A 143 -9.98 17.04 21.98
N ASP A 144 -10.37 15.78 22.14
CA ASP A 144 -11.07 15.28 23.32
C ASP A 144 -10.10 14.93 24.48
N GLY A 145 -8.81 15.25 24.35
CA GLY A 145 -7.77 15.03 25.38
C GLY A 145 -7.30 13.57 25.49
N GLY A 146 -7.70 12.71 24.55
CA GLY A 146 -7.29 11.31 24.51
C GLY A 146 -5.87 11.14 23.96
N THR A 147 -5.20 10.06 24.37
CA THR A 147 -3.94 9.63 23.76
C THR A 147 -4.24 8.66 22.61
N PRO A 148 -3.77 8.93 21.38
CA PRO A 148 -3.97 8.01 20.27
C PRO A 148 -3.32 6.64 20.54
N THR A 149 -4.09 5.57 20.37
CA THR A 149 -3.62 4.18 20.59
C THR A 149 -2.83 3.63 19.41
N ARG A 150 -2.91 4.27 18.24
CA ARG A 150 -2.26 3.85 16.99
C ARG A 150 -1.41 5.01 16.46
N ARG A 151 -0.09 4.88 16.54
CA ARG A 151 0.83 5.70 15.74
C ARG A 151 0.95 5.09 14.35
N ALA A 152 1.25 5.90 13.34
CA ALA A 152 1.70 5.41 12.05
C ALA A 152 2.67 4.25 12.27
N VAL A 153 2.41 3.11 11.62
CA VAL A 153 3.32 1.96 11.69
C VAL A 153 4.70 2.48 11.29
N PRO A 154 5.72 2.40 12.17
CA PRO A 154 7.08 2.67 11.78
C PRO A 154 7.33 1.77 10.59
N VAL A 155 7.64 2.35 9.44
CA VAL A 155 7.86 1.55 8.25
C VAL A 155 9.30 1.06 8.29
N ASP A 156 9.60 0.32 9.37
CA ASP A 156 10.88 -0.29 9.65
C ASP A 156 11.27 -1.09 8.41
N ASN A 157 12.32 -0.60 7.75
CA ASN A 157 12.94 -1.22 6.59
C ASN A 157 11.98 -1.73 5.51
N PHE A 158 11.00 -0.93 5.06
CA PHE A 158 10.39 -1.21 3.74
C PHE A 158 11.54 -1.23 2.72
N PRO A 159 11.91 -2.38 2.15
CA PRO A 159 12.98 -2.43 1.18
C PRO A 159 12.37 -1.85 -0.10
N VAL A 160 12.56 -0.55 -0.32
CA VAL A 160 11.98 0.19 -1.46
C VAL A 160 12.99 0.38 -2.59
N ARG A 161 14.11 -0.36 -2.51
CA ARG A 161 15.18 -0.30 -3.48
C ARG A 161 15.81 -1.66 -3.65
N GLY A 162 16.00 -2.03 -4.91
CA GLY A 162 16.70 -3.22 -5.33
C GLY A 162 15.83 -4.18 -6.11
N ARG A 163 16.48 -5.16 -6.72
CA ARG A 163 15.87 -6.22 -7.51
C ARG A 163 14.80 -6.94 -6.70
N LEU A 164 13.69 -7.30 -7.33
CA LEU A 164 12.69 -8.15 -6.70
C LEU A 164 13.14 -9.61 -6.83
N SER A 165 13.06 -10.35 -5.73
CA SER A 165 13.21 -11.80 -5.72
C SER A 165 11.84 -12.45 -5.60
N TYR A 166 11.67 -13.56 -6.29
CA TYR A 166 10.44 -14.35 -6.29
C TYR A 166 10.71 -15.78 -5.82
N ASP A 167 10.01 -16.18 -4.77
CA ASP A 167 9.97 -17.56 -4.28
C ASP A 167 8.67 -18.25 -4.75
N ALA A 168 8.79 -19.08 -5.78
CA ALA A 168 7.67 -19.84 -6.32
C ALA A 168 7.10 -20.86 -5.32
N GLY A 169 7.91 -21.36 -4.38
CA GLY A 169 7.48 -22.35 -3.39
C GLY A 169 6.51 -21.78 -2.35
N SER A 170 6.59 -20.46 -2.09
CA SER A 170 5.69 -19.75 -1.19
C SER A 170 4.53 -19.07 -1.92
N CYS A 171 4.49 -19.10 -3.25
CA CYS A 171 3.43 -18.45 -4.03
C CYS A 171 2.18 -19.34 -4.14
N VAL A 172 1.00 -18.70 -4.09
CA VAL A 172 -0.32 -19.39 -4.12
C VAL A 172 -1.20 -18.94 -5.29
N ASP A 173 -0.63 -18.32 -6.32
CA ASP A 173 -1.34 -17.74 -7.48
C ASP A 173 -2.55 -16.87 -7.13
N CYS A 174 -2.46 -16.05 -6.07
CA CYS A 174 -3.54 -15.10 -5.72
C CYS A 174 -3.60 -13.88 -6.65
N ARG A 175 -2.55 -13.66 -7.47
CA ARG A 175 -2.37 -12.54 -8.42
C ARG A 175 -2.48 -11.12 -7.83
N ILE A 176 -2.50 -10.97 -6.51
CA ILE A 176 -2.51 -9.67 -5.83
C ILE A 176 -1.34 -8.81 -6.27
N CYS A 177 -0.13 -9.39 -6.36
CA CYS A 177 1.07 -8.68 -6.79
C CYS A 177 0.95 -8.09 -8.20
N ARG A 178 0.33 -8.81 -9.15
CA ARG A 178 0.01 -8.29 -10.49
C ARG A 178 -0.98 -7.14 -10.43
N HIS A 179 -2.03 -7.26 -9.61
CA HIS A 179 -3.07 -6.24 -9.47
C HIS A 179 -2.57 -4.92 -8.85
N VAL A 180 -1.62 -5.00 -7.91
CA VAL A 180 -1.03 -3.81 -7.27
C VAL A 180 0.18 -3.25 -8.02
N CYS A 181 0.64 -3.91 -9.08
CA CYS A 181 1.81 -3.46 -9.84
C CYS A 181 1.45 -2.26 -10.74
N ALA A 182 1.76 -1.05 -10.26
CA ALA A 182 1.50 0.19 -11.00
C ALA A 182 2.17 0.23 -12.39
N ALA A 183 3.32 -0.42 -12.53
CA ALA A 183 4.08 -0.45 -13.79
C ALA A 183 3.63 -1.54 -14.78
N GLY A 184 2.73 -2.46 -14.37
CA GLY A 184 2.37 -3.62 -15.19
C GLY A 184 3.52 -4.60 -15.43
N ALA A 185 4.52 -4.60 -14.55
CA ALA A 185 5.76 -5.38 -14.70
C ALA A 185 5.64 -6.87 -14.33
N ILE A 186 4.47 -7.37 -13.94
CA ILE A 186 4.25 -8.75 -13.49
C ILE A 186 3.18 -9.41 -14.37
N ARG A 187 3.52 -10.55 -15.01
CA ARG A 187 2.55 -11.44 -15.68
C ARG A 187 2.46 -12.78 -14.98
N PHE A 188 1.28 -13.36 -15.13
CA PHE A 188 0.99 -14.75 -14.85
C PHE A 188 0.52 -15.42 -16.13
N GLU A 189 1.04 -16.60 -16.44
CA GLU A 189 0.67 -17.42 -17.58
C GLU A 189 0.42 -18.86 -17.09
N GLU A 190 -0.76 -19.39 -17.41
CA GLU A 190 -1.17 -20.75 -17.04
C GLU A 190 -0.53 -21.75 -18.01
N GLY A 191 0.14 -22.76 -17.45
CA GLY A 191 0.71 -23.88 -18.19
C GLY A 191 0.01 -25.20 -17.82
N GLU A 192 0.48 -26.29 -18.42
CA GLU A 192 -0.06 -27.64 -18.17
C GLU A 192 0.25 -28.14 -16.75
N ASN A 193 1.44 -27.80 -16.22
CA ASN A 193 1.94 -28.35 -14.95
C ASN A 193 1.96 -27.34 -13.80
N GLY A 194 1.55 -26.09 -14.05
CA GLY A 194 1.61 -25.04 -13.05
C GLY A 194 1.29 -23.67 -13.62
N VAL A 195 1.50 -22.64 -12.80
CA VAL A 195 1.35 -21.24 -13.18
C VAL A 195 2.71 -20.57 -13.14
N SER A 196 3.11 -19.99 -14.26
CA SER A 196 4.37 -19.26 -14.37
C SER A 196 4.17 -17.78 -14.04
N LEU A 197 5.05 -17.23 -13.23
CA LEU A 197 5.16 -15.79 -12.98
C LEU A 197 6.41 -15.28 -13.70
N THR A 198 6.26 -14.18 -14.45
CA THR A 198 7.38 -13.41 -14.97
C THR A 198 7.30 -11.98 -14.46
N LEU A 199 8.40 -11.50 -13.87
CA LEU A 199 8.57 -10.12 -13.42
C LEU A 199 9.70 -9.46 -14.23
N TRP A 200 9.38 -8.37 -14.93
CA TRP A 200 10.33 -7.62 -15.75
C TRP A 200 10.96 -6.47 -14.97
N HIS A 201 12.26 -6.58 -14.67
CA HIS A 201 12.97 -5.53 -13.93
C HIS A 201 13.16 -4.25 -14.75
N ASN A 202 13.20 -4.34 -16.07
CA ASN A 202 13.27 -3.17 -16.95
C ASN A 202 11.96 -2.35 -16.98
N SER A 203 10.82 -2.97 -16.62
CA SER A 203 9.54 -2.28 -16.47
C SER A 203 9.23 -1.93 -15.02
N CYS A 204 9.79 -2.65 -14.05
CA CYS A 204 9.56 -2.41 -12.64
C CYS A 204 10.06 -1.02 -12.20
N VAL A 205 9.25 -0.30 -11.43
CA VAL A 205 9.64 0.96 -10.80
C VAL A 205 10.11 0.77 -9.35
N PHE A 206 10.34 -0.47 -8.90
CA PHE A 206 10.90 -0.81 -7.59
C PHE A 206 10.17 -0.22 -6.36
N CYS A 207 8.87 0.05 -6.48
CA CYS A 207 8.08 0.65 -5.38
C CYS A 207 7.79 -0.31 -4.22
N GLY A 208 8.05 -1.62 -4.37
CA GLY A 208 7.87 -2.63 -3.34
C GLY A 208 6.42 -2.98 -2.96
N LEU A 209 5.40 -2.38 -3.59
CA LEU A 209 3.99 -2.65 -3.27
C LEU A 209 3.62 -4.13 -3.43
N CYS A 210 4.16 -4.79 -4.45
CA CYS A 210 3.93 -6.21 -4.68
C CYS A 210 4.48 -7.09 -3.54
N SER A 211 5.58 -6.69 -2.90
CA SER A 211 6.14 -7.36 -1.72
C SER A 211 5.27 -7.10 -0.49
N HIS A 212 4.87 -5.84 -0.28
CA HIS A 212 4.05 -5.44 0.87
C HIS A 212 2.67 -6.09 0.90
N TYR A 213 2.00 -6.18 -0.25
CA TYR A 213 0.67 -6.80 -0.35
C TYR A 213 0.74 -8.30 -0.61
N CYS A 214 1.93 -8.91 -0.70
CA CYS A 214 2.04 -10.36 -0.87
C CYS A 214 1.68 -11.06 0.46
N PRO A 215 0.55 -11.78 0.54
CA PRO A 215 0.12 -12.38 1.80
C PRO A 215 1.02 -13.54 2.25
N THR A 216 1.80 -14.12 1.34
CA THR A 216 2.69 -15.24 1.62
C THR A 216 4.16 -14.84 1.74
N GLY A 217 4.50 -13.59 1.41
CA GLY A 217 5.89 -13.15 1.32
C GLY A 217 6.68 -13.71 0.14
N ALA A 218 6.01 -14.30 -0.86
CA ALA A 218 6.66 -14.86 -2.06
C ALA A 218 7.42 -13.83 -2.91
N LEU A 219 7.12 -12.53 -2.77
CA LEU A 219 7.89 -11.45 -3.38
C LEU A 219 8.58 -10.64 -2.30
N SER A 220 9.89 -10.46 -2.45
CA SER A 220 10.70 -9.64 -1.55
C SER A 220 11.57 -8.67 -2.35
N VAL A 221 11.69 -7.45 -1.86
CA VAL A 221 12.67 -6.51 -2.41
C VAL A 221 14.02 -6.85 -1.78
N THR A 222 15.01 -7.09 -2.63
CA THR A 222 16.39 -7.39 -2.21
C THR A 222 17.19 -6.11 -2.05
N GLY A 223 18.38 -6.22 -1.44
CA GLY A 223 19.36 -5.12 -1.43
C GLY A 223 20.20 -5.01 -2.70
N ASP A 224 19.88 -5.73 -3.80
CA ASP A 224 20.68 -5.67 -5.02
C ASP A 224 20.22 -4.52 -5.94
N TRP A 225 21.02 -3.45 -6.02
CA TRP A 225 20.75 -2.28 -6.84
C TRP A 225 21.41 -2.32 -8.23
N ARG A 226 22.17 -3.38 -8.56
CA ARG A 226 22.92 -3.49 -9.83
C ARG A 226 22.00 -3.96 -10.94
N LEU A 227 21.21 -3.02 -11.44
CA LEU A 227 20.24 -3.24 -12.53
C LEU A 227 20.70 -2.58 -13.83
N ASP A 228 21.92 -2.03 -13.86
CA ASP A 228 22.54 -1.54 -15.08
C ASP A 228 22.83 -2.71 -16.02
N HIS A 229 22.44 -2.54 -17.28
CA HIS A 229 22.62 -3.56 -18.32
C HIS A 229 22.60 -2.88 -19.70
N PRO A 230 23.26 -3.47 -20.70
CA PRO A 230 23.12 -3.03 -22.08
C PRO A 230 21.65 -3.10 -22.51
N ALA A 231 21.20 -2.14 -23.33
CA ALA A 231 19.83 -2.13 -23.87
C ALA A 231 19.48 -3.44 -24.62
N ALA A 232 20.48 -4.11 -25.21
CA ALA A 232 20.32 -5.41 -25.86
C ALA A 232 19.84 -6.52 -24.91
N ASP A 233 20.11 -6.38 -23.60
CA ASP A 233 19.74 -7.36 -22.57
C ASP A 233 18.45 -6.98 -21.82
N ALA A 234 17.75 -5.92 -22.24
CA ALA A 234 16.58 -5.38 -21.53
C ALA A 234 15.50 -6.43 -21.21
N PHE A 235 15.25 -7.35 -22.14
CA PHE A 235 14.25 -8.41 -21.99
C PHE A 235 14.76 -9.68 -21.30
N ARG A 236 16.03 -9.70 -20.90
CA ARG A 236 16.64 -10.80 -20.14
C ARG A 236 16.64 -10.55 -18.63
N GLN A 237 16.44 -9.30 -18.22
CA GLN A 237 16.35 -8.90 -16.82
C GLN A 237 14.99 -9.26 -16.22
N VAL A 238 14.76 -10.56 -16.02
CA VAL A 238 13.49 -11.08 -15.51
C VAL A 238 13.70 -11.96 -14.29
N GLU A 239 12.77 -11.84 -13.34
CA GLU A 239 12.55 -12.88 -12.34
C GLU A 239 11.49 -13.84 -12.89
N ARG A 240 11.77 -15.14 -12.84
CA ARG A 240 10.83 -16.17 -13.27
C ARG A 240 10.75 -17.28 -12.24
N GLY A 241 9.55 -17.80 -12.05
CA GLY A 241 9.33 -19.01 -11.28
C GLY A 241 7.98 -19.64 -11.63
N GLU A 242 7.90 -20.95 -11.49
CA GLU A 242 6.72 -21.73 -11.78
C GLU A 242 6.16 -22.31 -10.48
N VAL A 243 4.89 -22.04 -10.23
CA VAL A 243 4.15 -22.63 -9.11
C VAL A 243 3.55 -23.93 -9.60
N PRO A 244 4.04 -25.10 -9.16
CA PRO A 244 3.56 -26.38 -9.66
C PRO A 244 2.16 -26.66 -9.18
N TYR A 245 1.35 -27.29 -10.03
CA TYR A 245 0.09 -27.89 -9.59
C TYR A 245 0.38 -29.14 -8.76
N ALA A 246 -0.43 -29.33 -7.74
CA ALA A 246 -0.52 -30.58 -6.98
C ALA A 246 -1.87 -31.24 -7.26
N PRO A 247 -1.96 -32.58 -7.30
CA PRO A 247 -3.25 -33.25 -7.44
C PRO A 247 -4.06 -33.10 -6.15
N CYS A 248 -5.35 -32.78 -6.30
CA CYS A 248 -6.31 -32.78 -5.20
C CYS A 248 -6.43 -34.19 -4.59
N VAL A 249 -6.27 -34.33 -3.27
CA VAL A 249 -6.39 -35.62 -2.58
C VAL A 249 -7.80 -36.23 -2.69
N GLY A 250 -8.82 -35.40 -2.92
CA GLY A 250 -10.22 -35.84 -3.02
C GLY A 250 -10.63 -36.32 -4.41
N CYS A 251 -10.19 -35.64 -5.49
CA CYS A 251 -10.66 -35.91 -6.85
C CYS A 251 -9.56 -35.95 -7.92
N GLY A 252 -8.30 -35.70 -7.57
CA GLY A 252 -7.17 -35.69 -8.50
C GLY A 252 -7.01 -34.42 -9.35
N GLU A 253 -8.00 -33.51 -9.36
CA GLU A 253 -7.93 -32.24 -10.10
C GLU A 253 -6.69 -31.42 -9.71
N PRO A 254 -6.00 -30.77 -10.67
CA PRO A 254 -4.86 -29.92 -10.40
C PRO A 254 -5.26 -28.72 -9.56
N ILE A 255 -4.54 -28.49 -8.47
CA ILE A 255 -4.73 -27.35 -7.58
C ILE A 255 -3.40 -26.66 -7.32
N VAL A 256 -3.45 -25.34 -7.09
CA VAL A 256 -2.33 -24.64 -6.47
C VAL A 256 -2.39 -24.92 -4.96
N PRO A 257 -1.38 -25.57 -4.37
CA PRO A 257 -1.39 -25.88 -2.95
C PRO A 257 -1.31 -24.59 -2.12
N ALA A 258 -1.97 -24.58 -0.96
CA ALA A 258 -1.83 -23.45 -0.04
C ALA A 258 -0.43 -23.47 0.59
N ALA A 259 0.27 -22.33 0.54
CA ALA A 259 1.57 -22.16 1.18
C ALA A 259 1.44 -22.26 2.72
N PRO A 260 2.34 -22.98 3.42
CA PRO A 260 2.32 -23.07 4.88
C PRO A 260 2.29 -21.70 5.59
N GLN A 261 2.99 -20.72 5.03
CA GLN A 261 3.06 -19.34 5.53
C GLN A 261 1.66 -18.71 5.61
N LEU A 262 0.82 -18.96 4.60
CA LEU A 262 -0.55 -18.45 4.59
C LEU A 262 -1.41 -19.10 5.68
N LEU A 263 -1.21 -20.40 5.92
CA LEU A 263 -1.92 -21.12 6.98
C LEU A 263 -1.54 -20.62 8.36
N HIS A 264 -0.25 -20.37 8.61
CA HIS A 264 0.21 -19.81 9.88
C HIS A 264 -0.25 -18.35 10.09
N ALA A 265 -0.36 -17.57 9.01
CA ALA A 265 -0.93 -16.22 9.07
C ALA A 265 -2.44 -16.23 9.36
N ALA A 266 -3.19 -17.17 8.74
CA ALA A 266 -4.63 -17.27 8.91
C ALA A 266 -5.06 -17.96 10.22
N PHE A 267 -4.29 -18.96 10.67
CA PHE A 267 -4.60 -19.79 11.82
C PHE A 267 -3.45 -19.82 12.83
N ARG A 268 -3.68 -19.31 14.05
CA ARG A 268 -2.66 -19.30 15.12
C ARG A 268 -2.13 -20.69 15.49
N ARG A 269 -2.97 -21.73 15.34
CA ARG A 269 -2.62 -23.15 15.54
C ARG A 269 -3.40 -23.98 14.51
N PRO A 270 -2.82 -24.31 13.34
CA PRO A 270 -3.48 -25.17 12.37
C PRO A 270 -3.74 -26.54 13.01
N ASN A 271 -4.99 -27.00 12.93
CA ASN A 271 -5.39 -28.33 13.38
C ASN A 271 -5.24 -29.34 12.20
N PRO A 272 -5.33 -30.66 12.46
CA PRO A 272 -5.20 -31.67 11.40
C PRO A 272 -6.21 -31.54 10.26
N ASP A 273 -7.38 -30.96 10.53
CA ASP A 273 -8.41 -30.74 9.51
C ASP A 273 -8.00 -29.64 8.52
N ILE A 274 -7.40 -28.54 8.99
CA ILE A 274 -6.84 -27.47 8.16
C ILE A 274 -5.71 -28.01 7.27
N GLU A 275 -4.84 -28.84 7.85
CA GLU A 275 -3.76 -29.51 7.12
C GLU A 275 -4.28 -30.45 6.03
N ARG A 276 -5.49 -31.00 6.18
CA ARG A 276 -6.16 -31.80 5.14
C ARG A 276 -6.83 -30.93 4.09
N LEU A 277 -7.50 -29.85 4.50
CA LEU A 277 -8.21 -28.94 3.59
C LEU A 277 -7.27 -28.24 2.60
N LYS A 278 -6.00 -28.03 2.96
CA LYS A 278 -5.00 -27.39 2.09
C LYS A 278 -4.72 -28.21 0.81
N SER A 279 -4.92 -29.52 0.86
CA SER A 279 -4.65 -30.47 -0.22
C SER A 279 -5.89 -30.79 -1.06
N LEU A 280 -6.98 -30.03 -0.88
CA LEU A 280 -8.26 -30.24 -1.56
C LEU A 280 -8.61 -29.06 -2.46
N CYS A 281 -9.25 -29.34 -3.59
CA CYS A 281 -9.83 -28.32 -4.45
C CYS A 281 -11.03 -27.64 -3.78
N PRO A 282 -11.47 -26.45 -4.26
CA PRO A 282 -12.62 -25.75 -3.69
C PRO A 282 -13.89 -26.61 -3.62
N ALA A 283 -14.16 -27.43 -4.64
CA ALA A 283 -15.33 -28.32 -4.66
C ALA A 283 -15.26 -29.42 -3.58
N CYS A 284 -14.12 -30.11 -3.44
CA CYS A 284 -13.94 -31.12 -2.40
C CYS A 284 -13.96 -30.51 -0.99
N ARG A 285 -13.39 -29.30 -0.80
CA ARG A 285 -13.50 -28.56 0.47
C ARG A 285 -14.95 -28.25 0.81
N GLN A 286 -15.71 -27.76 -0.17
CA GLN A 286 -17.12 -27.46 0.01
C GLN A 286 -17.91 -28.71 0.41
N GLN A 287 -17.69 -29.84 -0.25
CA GLN A 287 -18.33 -31.12 0.08
C GLN A 287 -18.02 -31.59 1.52
N MET A 288 -16.78 -31.42 1.97
CA MET A 288 -16.40 -31.75 3.36
C MET A 288 -17.08 -30.81 4.36
N SER A 289 -17.16 -29.51 4.08
CA SER A 289 -17.78 -28.52 4.98
C SER A 289 -19.29 -28.65 5.11
N ILE A 290 -19.98 -29.06 4.04
CA ILE A 290 -21.45 -29.24 4.06
C ILE A 290 -21.83 -30.56 4.76
N GLY A 291 -20.86 -31.45 5.05
CA GLY A 291 -21.12 -32.79 5.58
C GLY A 291 -21.97 -33.59 4.60
N VAL A 292 -21.32 -34.22 3.61
CA VAL A 292 -22.01 -34.90 2.50
C VAL A 292 -23.19 -35.78 2.99
N PRO A 293 -24.44 -35.59 2.51
CA PRO A 293 -25.38 -36.70 2.48
C PRO A 293 -24.88 -37.67 1.41
N ARG A 294 -24.30 -38.79 1.87
CA ARG A 294 -23.76 -39.85 1.02
C ARG A 294 -24.83 -40.32 0.01
N ARG A 295 -24.44 -40.52 -1.26
CA ARG A 295 -25.05 -41.53 -2.12
C ARG A 295 -24.00 -42.59 -2.40
#